data_AF-A0A967KLB9-F1
#
_entry.id   AF-A0A967KLB9-F1
#
_cell.length_a   1.000
_cell.length_b   1.000
_cell.length_c   1.000
_cell.angle_alpha   90.00
_cell.angle_beta   90.00
_cell.angle_gamma   90.00
#
_symmetry.space_group_name_H-M   'P 1'
#
loop_
_entity.id
_entity.type
_entity.pdbx_description
1 polymer ?
#
loop_
_entity_poly.entity_id
_entity_poly.type
_entity_poly.pdbx_seq_one_letter_code
_entity_poly.pdbx_strand_id
1 'polypeptide(L)'
;MALILTASIGYMKGVFDGKNGQDISLVATAEAKKQDSSAIGAYSPTKPYPKHDVYYPGTEELKPDEIRVIAIGSGMPMPRLKQAAPCFLIELGNGDKFIF
;
A
#
# COMPACT_ATOMS: atom_id res chain seq x y z
N MET A 1 -28.14 42.33 -34.93
CA MET A 1 -29.15 41.80 -33.98
C MET A 1 -28.87 40.35 -33.56
N ALA A 2 -28.56 39.43 -34.49
CA ALA A 2 -28.26 38.02 -34.16
C ALA A 2 -27.04 37.81 -33.22
N LEU A 3 -25.98 38.61 -33.38
CA LEU A 3 -24.71 38.47 -32.62
C LEU A 3 -24.85 38.82 -31.12
N ILE A 4 -25.72 39.78 -30.81
CA ILE A 4 -26.02 40.18 -29.43
C ILE A 4 -26.86 39.09 -28.74
N LEU A 5 -27.76 38.45 -29.49
CA LEU A 5 -28.62 37.39 -28.98
C LEU A 5 -27.82 36.12 -28.64
N THR A 6 -26.85 35.75 -29.49
CA THR A 6 -25.99 34.60 -29.23
C THR A 6 -25.06 34.81 -28.04
N ALA A 7 -24.53 36.02 -27.85
CA ALA A 7 -23.67 36.36 -26.71
C ALA A 7 -24.45 36.32 -25.38
N SER A 8 -25.68 36.82 -25.37
CA SER A 8 -26.52 36.83 -24.16
C SER A 8 -27.00 35.43 -23.76
N ILE A 9 -27.32 34.56 -24.72
CA ILE A 9 -27.63 33.15 -24.47
C ILE A 9 -26.41 32.42 -23.87
N GLY A 10 -25.21 32.65 -24.42
CA GLY A 10 -23.97 32.08 -23.90
C GLY A 10 -23.69 32.52 -22.45
N TYR A 11 -23.88 33.80 -22.15
CA TYR A 11 -23.71 34.34 -20.79
C TYR A 11 -24.70 33.72 -19.80
N MET A 12 -25.98 33.65 -20.15
CA MET A 12 -26.99 33.06 -19.26
C MET A 12 -26.75 31.57 -19.01
N LYS A 13 -26.30 30.83 -20.03
CA LYS A 13 -25.91 29.43 -19.87
C LYS A 13 -24.73 29.27 -18.92
N GLY A 14 -23.69 30.10 -19.05
CA GLY A 14 -22.55 30.10 -18.12
C GLY A 14 -22.94 30.42 -16.68
N VAL A 15 -23.86 31.38 -16.46
CA VAL A 15 -24.36 31.73 -15.11
C VAL A 15 -25.20 30.59 -14.51
N PHE A 16 -25.99 29.88 -15.32
CA PHE A 16 -26.78 28.74 -14.87
C PHE A 16 -25.90 27.53 -14.52
N ASP A 17 -24.93 27.21 -15.38
CA ASP A 17 -24.01 26.10 -15.17
C ASP A 17 -23.15 26.34 -13.89
N GLY A 18 -22.69 27.58 -13.66
CA GLY A 18 -21.98 27.98 -12.44
C GLY A 18 -22.82 27.94 -11.14
N LYS A 19 -24.13 28.20 -11.21
CA LYS A 19 -25.03 28.09 -10.04
C LYS A 19 -25.32 26.64 -9.64
N ASN A 20 -25.27 25.72 -10.59
CA ASN A 20 -25.56 24.30 -10.36
C ASN A 20 -24.31 23.48 -10.01
N GLY A 21 -23.15 24.14 -9.83
CA GLY A 21 -21.88 23.48 -9.55
C GLY A 21 -21.42 22.55 -10.67
N GLN A 22 -21.88 22.78 -11.91
CA GLN A 22 -21.44 22.05 -13.09
C GLN A 22 -20.19 22.75 -13.64
N ASP A 23 -19.13 21.98 -13.86
CA ASP A 23 -17.90 22.51 -14.43
C ASP A 23 -18.14 23.00 -15.87
N ILE A 24 -17.47 24.09 -16.24
CA ILE A 24 -17.51 24.61 -17.61
C ILE A 24 -16.94 23.54 -18.55
N SER A 25 -17.73 23.05 -19.52
CA SER A 25 -17.34 21.94 -20.41
C SER A 25 -16.13 22.23 -21.32
N LEU A 26 -15.60 23.46 -21.30
CA LEU A 26 -14.38 23.89 -21.99
C LEU A 26 -13.11 23.65 -21.17
N VAL A 27 -13.24 23.37 -19.87
CA VAL A 27 -12.13 23.07 -18.98
C VAL A 27 -12.04 21.57 -18.80
N ALA A 28 -10.93 20.97 -19.24
CA ALA A 28 -10.66 19.57 -18.97
C ALA A 28 -10.49 19.38 -17.46
N THR A 29 -11.38 18.59 -16.85
CA THR A 29 -11.25 18.19 -15.44
C THR A 29 -10.12 17.16 -15.33
N ALA A 30 -9.11 17.47 -14.52
CA ALA A 30 -8.07 16.51 -14.17
C ALA A 30 -8.62 15.55 -13.12
N GLU A 31 -9.07 14.36 -13.55
CA GLU A 31 -9.39 13.29 -12.61
C GLU A 31 -8.09 12.64 -12.13
N ALA A 32 -7.85 12.67 -10.82
CA ALA A 32 -6.76 11.92 -10.22
C ALA A 32 -6.98 10.42 -10.50
N LYS A 33 -6.08 9.80 -11.26
CA LYS A 33 -6.13 8.39 -11.58
C LYS A 33 -6.18 7.59 -10.27
N LYS A 34 -7.30 6.93 -9.96
CA LYS A 34 -7.35 5.97 -8.86
C LYS A 34 -6.34 4.88 -9.17
N GLN A 35 -5.30 4.80 -8.34
CA GLN A 35 -4.26 3.81 -8.51
C GLN A 35 -4.87 2.42 -8.31
N ASP A 36 -4.85 1.61 -9.37
CA ASP A 36 -5.25 0.20 -9.32
C ASP A 36 -4.41 -0.49 -8.25
N SER A 37 -5.04 -0.77 -7.12
CA SER A 37 -4.41 -1.33 -5.93
C SER A 37 -4.16 -2.85 -6.07
N SER A 38 -4.17 -3.36 -7.30
CA SER A 38 -4.17 -4.78 -7.65
C SER A 38 -2.77 -5.40 -7.76
N ALA A 39 -1.70 -4.63 -7.65
CA ALA A 39 -0.33 -5.14 -7.71
C ALA A 39 0.49 -4.52 -6.57
N ILE A 40 0.59 -5.27 -5.47
CA ILE A 40 1.31 -4.96 -4.22
C ILE A 40 0.73 -3.70 -3.53
N GLY A 41 0.13 -3.92 -2.35
CA GLY A 41 -0.85 -3.03 -1.74
C GLY A 41 -0.48 -1.54 -1.76
N ALA A 42 -1.49 -0.71 -2.06
CA ALA A 42 -1.37 0.73 -2.21
C ALA A 42 -0.49 1.35 -1.13
N TYR A 43 0.58 2.02 -1.55
CA TYR A 43 1.47 2.75 -0.66
C TYR A 43 0.68 3.78 0.15
N SER A 44 0.81 3.72 1.48
CA SER A 44 0.16 4.64 2.40
C SER A 44 1.23 5.32 3.26
N PRO A 45 1.26 6.66 3.34
CA PRO A 45 2.21 7.37 4.18
C PRO A 45 2.08 7.08 5.68
N THR A 46 0.95 6.54 6.12
CA THR A 46 0.61 6.35 7.54
C THR A 46 0.45 4.88 7.94
N LYS A 47 0.48 3.94 6.99
CA LYS A 47 0.34 2.51 7.30
C LYS A 47 1.65 1.76 7.04
N PRO A 48 1.92 0.69 7.81
CA PRO A 48 3.01 -0.22 7.50
C PRO A 48 2.91 -0.75 6.07
N TYR A 49 4.06 -0.93 5.44
CA TYR A 49 4.13 -1.50 4.10
C TYR A 49 3.59 -2.94 4.13
N PRO A 50 2.66 -3.31 3.22
CA PRO A 50 1.87 -4.54 3.38
C PRO A 50 2.67 -5.83 3.18
N LYS A 51 3.82 -5.78 2.50
CA LYS A 51 4.65 -6.97 2.25
C LYS A 51 6.11 -6.59 2.23
N HIS A 52 6.88 -7.02 3.21
CA HIS A 52 8.32 -6.77 3.22
C HIS A 52 9.06 -7.79 2.34
N ASP A 53 10.20 -7.37 1.77
CA ASP A 53 11.11 -8.28 1.06
C ASP A 53 11.96 -9.12 2.05
N VAL A 54 11.97 -8.71 3.32
CA VAL A 54 12.70 -9.36 4.42
C VAL A 54 11.80 -9.51 5.62
N TYR A 55 12.09 -10.53 6.44
CA TYR A 55 11.35 -10.77 7.67
C TYR A 55 11.77 -9.81 8.77
N TYR A 56 10.80 -9.08 9.34
CA TYR A 56 10.97 -8.35 10.59
C TYR A 56 10.32 -9.16 11.73
N PRO A 57 11.08 -9.53 12.77
CA PRO A 57 10.55 -10.38 13.84
C PRO A 57 9.26 -9.84 14.47
N GLY A 58 8.20 -10.65 14.44
CA GLY A 58 6.91 -10.33 15.06
C GLY A 58 5.99 -9.41 14.26
N THR A 59 6.32 -9.04 13.02
CA THR A 59 5.45 -8.18 12.18
C THR A 59 4.53 -8.97 11.25
N GLU A 60 4.80 -10.26 11.06
CA GLU A 60 4.08 -11.13 10.11
C GLU A 60 3.27 -12.20 10.85
N GLU A 61 1.96 -12.25 10.59
CA GLU A 61 1.07 -13.30 11.07
C GLU A 61 1.43 -14.65 10.44
N LEU A 62 1.42 -15.72 11.24
CA LEU A 62 1.72 -17.09 10.79
C LEU A 62 0.40 -17.86 10.65
N LYS A 63 0.15 -18.44 9.48
CA LYS A 63 -1.09 -19.19 9.24
C LYS A 63 -1.09 -20.55 9.94
N PRO A 64 -2.27 -21.15 10.21
CA PRO A 64 -2.36 -22.45 10.88
C PRO A 64 -1.61 -23.60 10.18
N ASP A 65 -1.48 -23.53 8.85
CA ASP A 65 -0.81 -24.49 7.97
C ASP A 65 0.62 -24.06 7.56
N GLU A 66 1.21 -23.11 8.28
CA GLU A 66 2.52 -22.53 8.00
C GLU A 66 3.54 -22.81 9.11
N ILE A 67 4.82 -22.89 8.73
CA ILE A 67 5.95 -23.02 9.65
C ILE A 67 6.97 -21.95 9.31
N ARG A 68 7.50 -21.28 10.33
CA ARG A 68 8.61 -20.33 10.19
C ARG A 68 9.87 -20.89 10.87
N VAL A 69 10.94 -21.04 10.10
CA VAL A 69 12.25 -21.51 10.59
C VAL A 69 13.24 -20.37 10.51
N ILE A 70 13.85 -20.02 11.65
CA ILE A 70 14.79 -18.90 11.78
C ILE A 70 16.13 -19.46 12.27
N ALA A 71 17.19 -19.28 11.47
CA ALA A 71 18.54 -19.57 11.91
C ALA A 71 19.04 -18.44 12.82
N ILE A 72 19.09 -18.68 14.14
CA ILE A 72 19.65 -17.75 15.13
C ILE A 72 21.17 -17.83 15.13
N GLY A 73 21.72 -19.00 14.79
CA GLY A 73 23.14 -19.18 14.58
C GLY A 73 23.44 -20.31 13.60
N SER A 74 24.53 -20.16 12.86
CA SER A 74 24.98 -21.10 11.81
C SER A 74 26.48 -21.38 11.90
N GLY A 75 27.10 -21.00 13.01
CA GLY A 75 28.55 -21.04 13.22
C GLY A 75 29.07 -22.43 13.53
N MET A 76 30.38 -22.51 13.69
CA MET A 76 31.09 -23.68 14.21
C MET A 76 31.22 -23.55 15.74
N PRO A 77 31.57 -24.61 16.49
CA PRO A 77 31.43 -24.64 17.96
C PRO A 77 32.03 -23.46 18.72
N MET A 78 33.06 -22.79 18.17
CA MET A 78 33.54 -21.52 18.72
C MET A 78 32.75 -20.34 18.09
N PRO A 79 31.99 -19.57 18.89
CA PRO A 79 31.22 -18.44 18.37
C PRO A 79 32.14 -17.34 17.82
N ARG A 80 31.69 -16.69 16.75
CA ARG A 80 32.32 -15.47 16.20
C ARG A 80 31.41 -14.29 16.50
N LEU A 81 31.96 -13.07 16.55
CA LEU A 81 31.19 -11.85 16.85
C LEU A 81 29.96 -11.64 15.95
N LYS A 82 29.98 -12.14 14.70
CA LYS A 82 28.87 -12.03 13.75
C LYS A 82 28.07 -13.32 13.53
N GLN A 83 28.42 -14.40 14.24
CA GLN A 83 27.84 -15.72 13.97
C GLN A 83 27.88 -16.59 15.24
N ALA A 84 26.71 -16.78 15.84
CA ALA A 84 26.53 -17.72 16.96
C ALA A 84 26.70 -19.17 16.51
N ALA A 85 26.88 -20.09 17.47
CA ALA A 85 26.86 -21.53 17.24
C ALA A 85 25.51 -21.99 16.64
N PRO A 86 25.41 -23.20 16.07
CA PRO A 86 24.18 -23.67 15.40
C PRO A 86 22.99 -23.60 16.35
N CYS A 87 21.96 -22.85 15.96
CA CYS A 87 20.73 -22.72 16.72
C CYS A 87 19.58 -22.30 15.80
N PHE A 88 18.44 -22.95 15.94
CA PHE A 88 17.24 -22.70 15.16
C PHE A 88 16.03 -22.42 16.05
N LEU A 89 15.29 -21.37 15.73
CA LEU A 89 13.95 -21.11 16.27
C LEU A 89 12.93 -21.56 15.23
N ILE A 90 11.99 -22.39 15.69
CA ILE A 90 10.90 -22.91 14.87
C ILE A 90 9.59 -22.42 15.48
N GLU A 91 8.82 -21.68 14.69
CA GLU A 91 7.47 -21.24 15.04
C GLU A 91 6.48 -22.00 14.16
N LEU A 92 5.49 -22.63 14.79
CA LEU A 92 4.43 -23.37 14.11
C LEU A 92 3.14 -22.56 14.08
N GLY A 93 2.35 -22.71 13.03
CA GLY A 93 1.04 -22.07 12.86
C GLY A 93 0.01 -22.39 13.95
N ASN A 94 0.21 -23.46 14.71
CA ASN A 94 -0.61 -23.81 15.87
C ASN A 94 -0.25 -22.99 17.14
N GLY A 95 0.79 -22.15 17.07
CA GLY A 95 1.26 -21.31 18.18
C GLY A 95 2.46 -21.87 18.95
N ASP A 96 2.83 -23.14 18.73
CA ASP A 96 3.98 -23.75 19.41
C ASP A 96 5.30 -23.17 18.89
N LYS A 97 6.28 -23.07 19.80
CA LYS A 97 7.63 -22.56 19.50
C LYS A 97 8.70 -23.44 20.11
N PHE A 98 9.70 -23.78 19.32
CA PHE A 98 10.80 -24.66 19.71
C PHE A 98 12.15 -24.02 19.40
N ILE A 99 13.15 -24.30 20.24
CA ILE A 99 14.55 -23.96 20.01
C ILE A 99 15.35 -25.26 19.92
N PHE A 100 16.13 -25.40 18.86
CA PHE A 100 17.04 -26.52 18.60
C PHE A 100 18.48 -26.03 18.46
#